data_AF-A0A950S1U5-F1
#
_entry.id   AF-A0A950S1U5-F1
#
_cell.length_a   1.000
_cell.length_b   1.000
_cell.length_c   1.000
_cell.angle_alpha   90.00
_cell.angle_beta   90.00
_cell.angle_gamma   90.00
#
_symmetry.space_group_name_H-M   'P 1'
#
loop_
_entity.id
_entity.type
_entity.pdbx_description
1 polymer ?
#
loop_
_entity_poly.entity_id
_entity_poly.type
_entity_poly.pdbx_seq_one_letter_code
_entity_poly.pdbx_strand_id
1 'polypeptide(L)'
;MLTIPNALTLLRLFAVPVFIYASFRGEYRIAFFIFAGAAVTDFLDGVIARRFNQRSHLGAILDPAADKTMMACGYLFYTLRDGLPVAGIPVWLTFTVFSRDFFIITVIYLLYTRVQLTHFPPSWAGKISTVVQAVTLGITIAANAFGPSLLPFLEILFRIAVVTTLFSAWDYLRKGKAMLPARP
;
A
#
# COMPACT_ATOMS: atom_id res chain seq x y z
N MET A 1 -9.74 3.58 25.03
CA MET A 1 -9.45 5.03 25.15
C MET A 1 -8.83 5.49 23.83
N LEU A 2 -9.29 6.60 23.25
CA LEU A 2 -8.72 7.15 22.02
C LEU A 2 -7.27 7.58 22.28
N THR A 3 -6.32 6.95 21.60
CA THR A 3 -4.92 7.38 21.58
C THR A 3 -4.69 8.32 20.40
N ILE A 4 -3.65 9.15 20.46
CA ILE A 4 -3.28 10.06 19.35
C ILE A 4 -3.07 9.28 18.04
N PRO A 5 -2.39 8.11 18.01
CA PRO A 5 -2.30 7.29 16.81
C PRO A 5 -3.67 6.93 16.23
N ASN A 6 -4.61 6.44 17.05
CA ASN A 6 -5.93 6.04 16.55
C ASN A 6 -6.71 7.20 15.90
N ALA A 7 -6.57 8.42 16.42
CA ALA A 7 -7.20 9.59 15.83
C ALA A 7 -6.61 9.92 14.45
N LEU A 8 -5.28 9.78 14.28
CA LEU A 8 -4.61 9.96 13.00
C LEU A 8 -5.02 8.89 11.99
N THR A 9 -5.15 7.63 12.42
CA THR A 9 -5.64 6.53 11.57
C THR A 9 -7.06 6.76 11.07
N LEU A 10 -7.96 7.19 11.97
CA LEU A 10 -9.34 7.53 11.62
C LEU A 10 -9.38 8.70 10.63
N LEU A 11 -8.58 9.73 10.88
CA LEU A 11 -8.44 10.86 9.96
C LEU A 11 -7.96 10.40 8.58
N ARG A 12 -7.01 9.46 8.50
CA ARG A 12 -6.56 8.88 7.23
C ARG A 12 -7.68 8.13 6.52
N LEU A 13 -8.46 7.34 7.26
CA LEU A 13 -9.60 6.63 6.70
C LEU A 13 -10.64 7.60 6.10
N PHE A 14 -10.90 8.72 6.78
CA PHE A 14 -11.73 9.81 6.25
C PHE A 14 -11.07 10.58 5.09
N ALA A 15 -9.75 10.64 5.04
CA ALA A 15 -9.01 11.28 3.96
C ALA A 15 -9.14 10.50 2.63
N VAL A 16 -9.37 9.18 2.66
CA VAL A 16 -9.54 8.35 1.45
C VAL A 16 -10.70 8.84 0.55
N PRO A 17 -11.97 8.96 1.01
CA PRO A 17 -13.05 9.43 0.15
C PRO A 17 -12.81 10.87 -0.34
N VAL A 18 -12.20 11.74 0.48
CA VAL A 18 -11.86 13.11 0.08
C VAL A 18 -10.80 13.11 -1.02
N PHE A 19 -9.77 12.26 -0.89
CA PHE A 19 -8.73 12.05 -1.90
C PHE A 19 -9.32 11.57 -3.23
N ILE A 20 -10.22 10.58 -3.20
CA ILE A 20 -10.88 10.07 -4.39
C ILE A 20 -11.78 11.12 -5.01
N TYR A 21 -12.53 11.88 -4.21
CA TYR A 21 -13.37 12.96 -4.69
C TYR A 21 -12.56 14.09 -5.35
N ALA A 22 -11.46 14.53 -4.74
CA ALA A 22 -10.56 15.51 -5.32
C ALA A 22 -9.95 15.01 -6.64
N SER A 23 -9.51 13.75 -6.67
CA SER A 23 -9.00 13.12 -7.88
C SER A 23 -10.06 13.03 -8.99
N PHE A 24 -11.31 12.72 -8.62
CA PHE A 24 -12.46 12.66 -9.51
C PHE A 24 -12.78 14.02 -10.15
N ARG A 25 -12.64 15.10 -9.38
CA ARG A 25 -12.84 16.49 -9.82
C ARG A 25 -11.69 17.04 -10.68
N GLY A 26 -10.60 16.28 -10.85
CA GLY A 26 -9.39 16.75 -11.53
C GLY A 26 -8.53 17.67 -10.68
N GLU A 27 -8.82 17.80 -9.38
CA GLU A 27 -8.07 18.63 -8.43
C GLU A 27 -6.82 17.89 -7.93
N TYR A 28 -5.96 17.47 -8.86
CA TYR A 28 -4.84 16.56 -8.59
C TYR A 28 -3.83 17.12 -7.58
N ARG A 29 -3.68 18.45 -7.48
CA ARG A 29 -2.84 19.09 -6.45
C ARG A 29 -3.38 18.84 -5.05
N ILE A 30 -4.70 18.96 -4.86
CA ILE A 30 -5.34 18.69 -3.57
C ILE A 30 -5.22 17.19 -3.26
N ALA A 31 -5.48 16.33 -4.24
CA ALA A 31 -5.28 14.88 -4.10
C ALA A 31 -3.84 14.53 -3.70
N PHE A 32 -2.85 15.18 -4.30
CA PHE A 32 -1.44 14.99 -3.96
C PHE A 32 -1.14 15.37 -2.50
N PHE A 33 -1.59 16.54 -2.04
CA PHE A 33 -1.35 16.97 -0.67
C PHE A 33 -2.09 16.09 0.35
N ILE A 34 -3.29 15.61 0.03
CA ILE A 34 -4.00 14.65 0.89
C ILE A 34 -3.21 13.34 0.99
N PHE A 35 -2.76 12.79 -0.14
CA PHE A 35 -1.95 11.57 -0.17
C PHE A 35 -0.62 11.72 0.56
N ALA A 36 0.11 12.81 0.30
CA ALA A 36 1.38 13.10 0.96
C ALA A 36 1.19 13.30 2.47
N GLY A 37 0.15 14.06 2.88
CA GLY A 37 -0.20 14.25 4.27
C GLY A 37 -0.53 12.94 4.98
N ALA A 38 -1.32 12.07 4.34
CA ALA A 38 -1.66 10.75 4.86
C ALA A 38 -0.44 9.84 5.05
N ALA A 39 0.50 9.85 4.10
CA ALA A 39 1.75 9.08 4.19
C ALA A 39 2.68 9.61 5.30
N VAL A 40 2.77 10.93 5.46
CA VAL A 40 3.56 11.55 6.52
C VAL A 40 2.95 11.25 7.89
N THR A 41 1.62 11.32 8.04
CA THR A 41 0.98 11.00 9.32
C THR A 41 1.16 9.54 9.71
N ASP A 42 1.19 8.59 8.76
CA ASP A 42 1.50 7.16 8.99
C ASP A 42 2.92 6.95 9.50
N PHE A 43 3.87 7.66 8.89
CA PHE A 43 5.24 7.57 9.37
C PHE A 43 5.35 8.12 10.80
N LEU A 44 4.69 9.24 11.08
CA LEU A 44 4.72 9.88 12.39
C LEU A 44 3.99 9.06 13.47
N ASP A 45 2.81 8.52 13.19
CA ASP A 45 2.07 7.69 14.14
C ASP A 45 2.86 6.42 14.51
N GLY A 46 3.52 5.79 13.53
CA GLY A 46 4.37 4.62 13.75
C GLY A 46 5.61 4.94 14.58
N VAL A 47 6.15 6.16 14.48
CA VAL A 47 7.27 6.62 15.32
C VAL A 47 6.78 6.96 16.73
N ILE A 48 5.66 7.67 16.86
CA ILE A 48 5.07 8.08 18.15
C ILE A 48 4.63 6.84 18.94
N ALA A 49 3.94 5.89 18.32
CA ALA A 49 3.51 4.65 18.95
C ALA A 49 4.71 3.82 19.45
N ARG A 50 5.84 3.84 18.73
CA ARG A 50 7.09 3.18 19.15
C ARG A 50 7.79 3.91 20.30
N ARG A 51 7.83 5.24 20.30
CA ARG A 51 8.52 6.03 21.34
C ARG A 51 7.74 6.14 22.64
N PHE A 52 6.42 6.24 22.57
CA PHE A 52 5.57 6.47 23.74
C PHE A 52 4.88 5.19 24.25
N ASN A 53 5.18 4.03 23.65
CA ASN A 53 4.57 2.73 23.97
C ASN A 53 3.02 2.74 23.95
N GLN A 54 2.42 3.67 23.19
CA GLN A 54 0.97 3.85 23.08
C GLN A 54 0.38 2.96 21.98
N ARG A 55 0.67 1.66 22.03
CA ARG A 55 0.07 0.69 21.11
C ARG A 55 -1.31 0.30 21.61
N SER A 56 -2.34 0.66 20.85
CA SER A 56 -3.70 0.20 21.10
C SER A 56 -4.03 -0.98 20.18
N HIS A 57 -4.82 -1.95 20.66
CA HIS A 57 -5.26 -3.10 19.86
C HIS A 57 -6.12 -2.65 18.65
N LEU A 58 -6.89 -1.58 18.80
CA LEU A 58 -7.71 -1.01 17.73
C LEU A 58 -6.83 -0.36 16.65
N GLY A 59 -5.84 0.45 17.06
CA GLY A 59 -4.89 1.08 16.12
C GLY A 59 -4.12 0.05 15.32
N ALA A 60 -3.64 -1.02 15.97
CA ALA A 60 -2.91 -2.10 15.30
C ALA A 60 -3.69 -2.78 14.15
N ILE A 61 -5.03 -2.76 14.20
CA ILE A 61 -5.90 -3.30 13.14
C ILE A 61 -6.28 -2.21 12.14
N LEU A 62 -6.55 -0.99 12.61
CA LEU A 62 -6.98 0.12 11.78
C LEU A 62 -5.84 0.67 10.91
N ASP A 63 -4.59 0.69 11.40
CA ASP A 63 -3.45 1.28 10.66
C ASP A 63 -3.22 0.55 9.33
N PRO A 64 -3.08 -0.78 9.30
CA PRO A 64 -2.88 -1.50 8.03
C PRO A 64 -4.11 -1.43 7.12
N ALA A 65 -5.32 -1.33 7.69
CA ALA A 65 -6.55 -1.23 6.92
C ALA A 65 -6.66 0.13 6.22
N ALA A 66 -6.40 1.23 6.91
CA ALA A 66 -6.46 2.57 6.35
C ALA A 66 -5.40 2.77 5.25
N ASP A 67 -4.17 2.32 5.49
CA ASP A 67 -3.07 2.39 4.52
C ASP A 67 -3.40 1.60 3.25
N LYS A 68 -3.80 0.33 3.39
CA LYS A 68 -4.20 -0.50 2.25
C LYS A 68 -5.39 0.07 1.49
N THR A 69 -6.35 0.68 2.19
CA THR A 69 -7.52 1.26 1.53
C THR A 69 -7.12 2.44 0.66
N MET A 70 -6.27 3.35 1.17
CA MET A 70 -5.81 4.50 0.38
C MET A 70 -5.03 4.07 -0.86
N MET A 71 -4.12 3.10 -0.70
CA MET A 71 -3.34 2.52 -1.78
C MET A 71 -4.25 1.84 -2.82
N ALA A 72 -5.15 0.95 -2.38
CA ALA A 72 -6.06 0.23 -3.26
C ALA A 72 -6.98 1.18 -4.05
N CYS A 73 -7.59 2.15 -3.37
CA CYS A 73 -8.46 3.13 -4.02
C CYS A 73 -7.67 4.02 -5.00
N GLY A 74 -6.44 4.44 -4.65
CA GLY A 74 -5.57 5.20 -5.55
C GLY A 74 -5.21 4.43 -6.80
N TYR A 75 -4.70 3.19 -6.66
CA TYR A 75 -4.38 2.34 -7.81
C TYR A 75 -5.60 2.09 -8.70
N LEU A 76 -6.76 1.75 -8.13
CA LEU A 76 -7.98 1.55 -8.89
C LEU A 76 -8.43 2.82 -9.61
N PHE A 77 -8.40 3.97 -8.94
CA PHE A 77 -8.81 5.24 -9.54
C PHE A 77 -7.92 5.61 -10.73
N TYR A 78 -6.60 5.58 -10.57
CA TYR A 78 -5.66 5.95 -11.63
C TYR A 78 -5.52 4.89 -12.73
N THR A 79 -6.05 3.69 -12.53
CA THR A 79 -6.15 2.65 -13.56
C THR A 79 -7.45 2.66 -14.33
N LEU A 80 -8.60 2.83 -13.66
CA LEU A 80 -9.93 2.71 -14.28
C LEU A 80 -10.41 4.00 -14.93
N ARG A 81 -9.79 5.14 -14.61
CA ARG A 81 -10.16 6.43 -15.16
C ARG A 81 -9.51 6.61 -16.53
N ASP A 82 -10.06 5.95 -17.55
CA ASP A 82 -9.60 6.13 -18.93
C ASP A 82 -9.79 7.58 -19.39
N GLY A 83 -8.74 8.19 -19.93
CA GLY A 83 -8.80 9.47 -20.66
C GLY A 83 -8.83 10.77 -19.85
N LEU A 84 -8.76 10.74 -18.51
CA LEU A 84 -8.79 11.96 -17.66
C LEU A 84 -7.47 12.25 -16.92
N PRO A 85 -6.72 11.27 -16.41
CA PRO A 85 -5.35 11.50 -15.93
C PRO A 85 -4.39 11.55 -17.12
N VAL A 86 -3.48 12.54 -17.13
CA VAL A 86 -2.33 12.59 -18.04
C VAL A 86 -1.38 11.42 -17.76
N ALA A 87 -1.30 10.98 -16.50
CA ALA A 87 -0.54 9.81 -16.08
C ALA A 87 -1.48 8.76 -15.47
N GLY A 88 -1.81 7.73 -16.24
CA GLY A 88 -2.57 6.57 -15.78
C GLY A 88 -1.66 5.45 -15.28
N ILE A 89 -2.16 4.63 -14.35
CA ILE A 89 -1.49 3.41 -13.93
C ILE A 89 -1.97 2.27 -14.84
N PRO A 90 -1.06 1.56 -15.53
CA PRO A 90 -1.46 0.47 -16.39
C PRO A 90 -2.19 -0.66 -15.64
N VAL A 91 -3.23 -1.21 -16.27
CA VAL A 91 -4.07 -2.28 -15.70
C VAL A 91 -3.23 -3.47 -15.22
N TRP A 92 -2.20 -3.85 -15.98
CA TRP A 92 -1.31 -4.96 -15.62
C TRP A 92 -0.54 -4.72 -14.31
N LEU A 93 -0.14 -3.47 -14.02
CA LEU A 93 0.56 -3.14 -12.77
C LEU A 93 -0.41 -3.29 -11.58
N THR A 94 -1.59 -2.68 -11.67
CA THR A 94 -2.63 -2.78 -10.65
C THR A 94 -3.02 -4.23 -10.39
N PHE A 95 -3.24 -5.01 -11.44
CA PHE A 95 -3.52 -6.45 -11.30
C PHE A 95 -2.37 -7.20 -10.61
N THR A 96 -1.11 -6.89 -10.93
CA THR A 96 0.06 -7.52 -10.30
C THR A 96 0.15 -7.21 -8.80
N VAL A 97 -0.12 -5.96 -8.42
CA VAL A 97 -0.11 -5.52 -7.01
C VAL A 97 -1.21 -6.24 -6.22
N PHE A 98 -2.45 -6.21 -6.72
CA PHE A 98 -3.59 -6.83 -6.05
C PHE A 98 -3.47 -8.36 -5.98
N SER A 99 -3.03 -9.01 -7.05
CA SER A 99 -2.82 -10.47 -7.07
C SER A 99 -1.74 -10.90 -6.08
N ARG A 100 -0.63 -10.16 -5.98
CA ARG A 100 0.41 -10.42 -4.96
C ARG A 100 -0.15 -10.28 -3.54
N ASP A 101 -0.99 -9.29 -3.28
CA ASP A 101 -1.60 -9.09 -1.96
C ASP A 101 -2.57 -10.22 -1.59
N PHE A 102 -3.43 -10.61 -2.53
CA PHE A 102 -4.32 -11.76 -2.37
C PHE A 102 -3.51 -13.06 -2.16
N PHE A 103 -2.42 -13.21 -2.89
CA PHE A 103 -1.53 -14.35 -2.80
C PHE A 103 -0.87 -14.48 -1.42
N ILE A 104 -0.32 -13.38 -0.87
CA ILE A 104 0.27 -13.38 0.48
C ILE A 104 -0.77 -13.77 1.53
N ILE A 105 -1.97 -13.19 1.46
CA ILE A 105 -3.07 -13.51 2.40
C ILE A 105 -3.43 -15.00 2.31
N THR A 106 -3.51 -15.55 1.09
CA THR A 106 -3.81 -16.97 0.86
C THR A 106 -2.73 -17.88 1.46
N VAL A 107 -1.44 -17.57 1.26
CA VAL A 107 -0.33 -18.34 1.83
C VAL A 107 -0.38 -18.31 3.37
N ILE A 108 -0.58 -17.15 3.97
CA ILE A 108 -0.68 -17.01 5.43
C ILE A 108 -1.87 -17.81 5.97
N TYR A 109 -3.03 -17.73 5.31
CA TYR A 109 -4.23 -18.48 5.68
C TYR A 109 -4.02 -20.00 5.60
N LEU A 110 -3.34 -20.49 4.56
CA LEU A 110 -3.01 -21.91 4.41
C LEU A 110 -2.04 -22.39 5.51
N LEU A 111 -1.03 -21.59 5.86
CA LEU A 111 -0.09 -21.94 6.92
C LEU A 111 -0.76 -21.94 8.30
N TYR A 112 -1.64 -20.98 8.55
CA TYR A 112 -2.44 -20.92 9.76
C TYR A 112 -3.32 -22.17 9.91
N THR A 113 -4.01 -22.58 8.85
CA THR A 113 -4.90 -23.77 8.90
C THR A 113 -4.15 -25.10 8.91
N ARG A 114 -2.97 -25.20 8.30
CA ARG A 114 -2.22 -26.47 8.17
C ARG A 114 -1.21 -26.74 9.28
N VAL A 115 -0.54 -25.70 9.79
CA VAL A 115 0.58 -25.82 10.74
C VAL A 115 0.29 -25.07 12.04
N GLN A 116 -0.92 -24.52 12.20
CA GLN A 116 -1.31 -23.67 13.33
C GLN A 116 -0.31 -22.51 13.56
N LEU A 117 0.29 -22.04 12.47
CA LEU A 117 1.32 -21.01 12.52
C LEU A 117 0.64 -19.68 12.86
N THR A 118 0.78 -19.25 14.11
CA THR A 118 0.13 -18.04 14.64
C THR A 118 0.85 -16.76 14.26
N HIS A 119 2.12 -16.84 13.84
CA HIS A 119 2.93 -15.66 13.51
C HIS A 119 3.82 -15.88 12.29
N PHE A 120 3.49 -15.22 11.18
CA PHE A 120 4.32 -15.20 9.97
C PHE A 120 5.18 -13.93 9.94
N PRO A 121 6.52 -14.03 9.98
CA PRO A 121 7.38 -12.84 10.03
C PRO A 121 7.31 -12.04 8.71
N PRO A 122 7.17 -10.71 8.78
CA PRO A 122 7.11 -9.86 7.60
C PRO A 122 8.44 -9.91 6.83
N SER A 123 8.37 -10.00 5.49
CA SER A 123 9.57 -10.03 4.68
C SER A 123 10.12 -8.63 4.35
N TRP A 124 11.44 -8.52 4.27
CA TRP A 124 12.11 -7.33 3.75
C TRP A 124 11.71 -7.04 2.30
N ALA A 125 11.58 -8.08 1.46
CA ALA A 125 11.12 -7.96 0.08
C ALA A 125 9.71 -7.35 -0.01
N GLY A 126 8.80 -7.75 0.88
CA GLY A 126 7.45 -7.20 0.97
C GLY A 126 7.44 -5.73 1.33
N LYS A 127 8.24 -5.33 2.33
CA LYS A 127 8.38 -3.92 2.74
C LYS A 127 8.94 -3.04 1.62
N ILE A 128 9.96 -3.52 0.91
CA ILE A 128 10.53 -2.78 -0.22
C ILE A 128 9.47 -2.61 -1.31
N SER A 129 8.76 -3.68 -1.64
CA SER A 129 7.72 -3.63 -2.67
C SER A 129 6.57 -2.69 -2.30
N THR A 130 6.12 -2.64 -1.04
CA THR A 130 5.08 -1.69 -0.62
C THR A 130 5.55 -0.24 -0.66
N VAL A 131 6.81 0.03 -0.26
CA VAL A 131 7.39 1.39 -0.38
C VAL A 131 7.48 1.81 -1.84
N VAL A 132 7.95 0.91 -2.72
CA VAL A 132 8.03 1.19 -4.16
C VAL A 132 6.63 1.47 -4.72
N GLN A 133 5.61 0.68 -4.36
CA GLN A 133 4.23 0.92 -4.78
C GLN A 133 3.71 2.27 -4.30
N ALA A 134 3.96 2.65 -3.04
CA ALA A 134 3.54 3.93 -2.50
C ALA A 134 4.21 5.11 -3.22
N VAL A 135 5.51 4.99 -3.52
CA VAL A 135 6.24 5.97 -4.34
C VAL A 135 5.67 6.03 -5.75
N THR A 136 5.41 4.89 -6.39
CA THR A 136 4.83 4.83 -7.73
C THR A 136 3.48 5.55 -7.79
N LEU A 137 2.59 5.30 -6.82
CA LEU A 137 1.30 5.99 -6.73
C LEU A 137 1.49 7.49 -6.48
N GLY A 138 2.36 7.87 -5.54
CA GLY A 138 2.66 9.26 -5.22
C GLY A 138 3.20 10.06 -6.41
N ILE A 139 4.13 9.49 -7.17
CA ILE A 139 4.67 10.12 -8.39
C ILE A 139 3.61 10.15 -9.49
N THR A 140 2.72 9.17 -9.58
CA THR A 140 1.62 9.19 -10.54
C THR A 140 0.67 10.35 -10.24
N ILE A 141 0.31 10.55 -8.98
CA ILE A 141 -0.50 11.69 -8.54
C ILE A 141 0.25 13.01 -8.82
N ALA A 142 1.55 13.07 -8.52
CA ALA A 142 2.38 14.25 -8.75
C ALA A 142 2.49 14.62 -10.23
N ALA A 143 2.62 13.64 -11.13
CA ALA A 143 2.65 13.87 -12.58
C ALA A 143 1.34 14.50 -13.08
N ASN A 144 0.21 14.09 -12.52
CA ASN A 144 -1.08 14.71 -12.82
C ASN A 144 -1.24 16.11 -12.18
N ALA A 145 -0.58 16.38 -11.05
CA ALA A 145 -0.70 17.63 -10.30
C ALA A 145 0.22 18.77 -10.78
N PHE A 146 1.45 18.43 -11.17
CA PHE A 146 2.54 19.36 -11.47
C PHE A 146 2.98 19.34 -12.93
N GLY A 147 2.48 18.39 -13.73
CA GLY A 147 2.66 18.36 -15.17
C GLY A 147 3.48 17.16 -15.68
N PRO A 148 3.67 17.07 -17.01
CA PRO A 148 4.12 15.86 -17.68
C PRO A 148 5.62 15.56 -17.54
N SER A 149 6.41 16.44 -16.90
CA SER A 149 7.86 16.24 -16.71
C SER A 149 8.20 14.96 -15.94
N LEU A 150 7.25 14.43 -15.17
CA LEU A 150 7.41 13.21 -14.39
C LEU A 150 7.04 11.92 -15.15
N LEU A 151 6.42 12.01 -16.33
CA LEU A 151 5.99 10.86 -17.12
C LEU A 151 7.12 9.88 -17.48
N PRO A 152 8.33 10.31 -17.89
CA PRO A 152 9.40 9.38 -18.23
C PRO A 152 9.86 8.53 -17.05
N PHE A 153 9.78 9.08 -15.83
CA PHE A 153 10.16 8.38 -14.61
C PHE A 153 9.12 7.33 -14.20
N LEU A 154 7.85 7.54 -14.56
CA LEU A 154 6.77 6.60 -14.22
C LEU A 154 6.93 5.25 -14.90
N GLU A 155 7.36 5.21 -16.16
CA GLU A 155 7.55 3.94 -16.86
C GLU A 155 8.63 3.08 -16.17
N ILE A 156 9.74 3.72 -15.77
CA ILE A 156 10.80 3.07 -15.01
C ILE A 156 10.27 2.60 -13.65
N LEU A 157 9.53 3.45 -12.94
CA LEU A 157 8.93 3.10 -11.66
C LEU A 157 7.93 1.94 -11.77
N PHE A 158 7.11 1.87 -12.82
CA PHE A 158 6.17 0.77 -13.04
C PHE A 158 6.91 -0.57 -13.22
N ARG A 159 8.01 -0.57 -13.99
CA ARG A 159 8.86 -1.75 -14.15
C ARG A 159 9.49 -2.18 -12.83
N ILE A 160 10.04 -1.24 -12.06
CA ILE A 160 10.62 -1.52 -10.74
C ILE A 160 9.53 -2.04 -9.78
N ALA A 161 8.33 -1.44 -9.80
CA ALA A 161 7.21 -1.86 -8.97
C ALA A 161 6.79 -3.30 -9.27
N VAL A 162 6.71 -3.71 -10.54
CA VAL A 162 6.41 -5.11 -10.87
C VAL A 162 7.52 -6.05 -10.46
N VAL A 163 8.78 -5.74 -10.78
CA VAL A 163 9.91 -6.62 -10.42
C VAL A 163 9.97 -6.85 -8.91
N THR A 164 9.85 -5.77 -8.12
CA THR A 164 9.84 -5.87 -6.65
C THR A 164 8.61 -6.60 -6.11
N THR A 165 7.45 -6.44 -6.75
CA THR A 165 6.20 -7.13 -6.37
C THR A 165 6.29 -8.62 -6.63
N LEU A 166 6.78 -9.04 -7.79
CA LEU A 166 7.00 -10.45 -8.13
C LEU A 166 8.07 -11.07 -7.23
N PHE A 167 9.16 -10.35 -6.98
CA PHE A 167 10.22 -10.81 -6.07
C PHE A 167 9.69 -10.99 -4.64
N SER A 168 8.84 -10.09 -4.16
CA SER A 168 8.14 -10.24 -2.88
C SER A 168 7.29 -11.50 -2.86
N ALA A 169 6.44 -11.73 -3.87
CA ALA A 169 5.60 -12.93 -3.94
C ALA A 169 6.43 -14.22 -3.88
N TRP A 170 7.56 -14.26 -4.58
CA TRP A 170 8.50 -15.38 -4.53
C TRP A 170 9.16 -15.58 -3.15
N ASP A 171 9.57 -14.50 -2.48
CA ASP A 171 10.15 -14.60 -1.13
C ASP A 171 9.15 -15.14 -0.10
N TYR A 172 7.88 -14.71 -0.17
CA TYR A 172 6.81 -15.26 0.67
C TYR A 172 6.57 -16.74 0.40
N LEU A 173 6.60 -17.18 -0.86
CA LEU A 173 6.53 -18.59 -1.22
C LEU A 173 7.67 -19.42 -0.62
N ARG A 174 8.90 -18.94 -0.76
CA ARG A 174 10.09 -19.62 -0.26
C ARG A 174 10.02 -19.79 1.26
N LYS A 175 9.64 -18.74 1.98
CA LYS A 175 9.47 -18.77 3.44
C LYS A 175 8.33 -19.67 3.87
N GLY A 176 7.19 -19.63 3.16
CA GLY A 176 6.07 -20.52 3.45
C GLY A 176 6.42 -21.99 3.26
N LYS A 177 7.15 -22.34 2.20
CA LYS A 177 7.65 -23.71 1.98
C LYS A 177 8.61 -24.17 3.06
N ALA A 178 9.53 -23.30 3.50
CA ALA A 178 10.50 -23.63 4.55
C ALA A 178 9.85 -23.89 5.92
N MET A 179 8.63 -23.39 6.14
CA MET A 179 7.88 -23.54 7.40
C MET A 179 6.93 -24.75 7.40
N LEU A 180 6.71 -25.38 6.24
CA LEU A 180 5.94 -26.62 6.20
C LEU A 180 6.80 -27.75 6.80
N PRO A 181 6.27 -28.56 7.72
CA PRO A 181 6.99 -29.73 8.19
C PRO A 181 7.35 -30.62 7.01
N ALA A 182 8.58 -31.15 6.99
CA ALA A 182 8.98 -32.16 6.03
C ALA A 182 7.91 -33.27 6.06
N ARG A 183 7.32 -33.58 4.90
CA ARG A 183 6.36 -34.68 4.81
C ARG A 183 7.04 -35.95 5.33
N PRO A 184 6.40 -36.72 6.23
CA PRO A 184 6.92 -38.02 6.65
C PRO A 184 7.04 -38.98 5.47
#